data_AF-A0A0F8YLU1-F1
#
_entry.id   AF-A0A0F8YLU1-F1
#
_cell.length_a   1.000
_cell.length_b   1.000
_cell.length_c   1.000
_cell.angle_alpha   90.00
_cell.angle_beta   90.00
_cell.angle_gamma   90.00
#
_symmetry.space_group_name_H-M   'P 1'
#
loop_
_entity.id
_entity.type
_entity.pdbx_description
1 polymer ?
#
loop_
_entity_poly.entity_id
_entity_poly.type
_entity_poly.pdbx_seq_one_letter_code
_entity_poly.pdbx_strand_id
1 'polypeptide(L)'
;DITKSTDVEVSELKTATYDDVQDYINFYGHRSLFPGGAITDNGDGTVAIASLTGWSSISDSESAVGKFFDFAGGNTPSLTDLTTNYIYLDYNGGTPQLVVSTDILTHGFKLDHIHVGTAFRDGTETHFHKPTNFELDLGATVDMHHQEEDLVHRVDGLITTETGTRNLDVTAGVLYEGLNRHTSLPFDTSRSGTADFNEVNKLHDADGDFSANDVGKSVHNTTDDTYGTITAFVDSGELTLAGDTFPDGDENYTIDFWTYHYYDGDLGTPAWVEVHGATQISNSQYNDVATGLSNFTANRYGVSWVFMEIDGQHFHVVYGQGDYKVNQAEEAGVPSSLPNIVTNYCALIA
;
A
#
# COMPACT_ATOMS: atom_id res chain seq x y z
N ASP A 1 -15.61 -24.20 -39.34
CA ASP A 1 -15.91 -24.91 -38.08
C ASP A 1 -14.91 -24.50 -37.02
N ILE A 2 -15.40 -24.17 -35.83
CA ILE A 2 -14.56 -23.90 -34.65
C ILE A 2 -14.45 -25.23 -33.92
N THR A 3 -13.28 -25.87 -33.93
CA THR A 3 -13.01 -27.04 -33.09
C THR A 3 -12.80 -26.57 -31.66
N LYS A 4 -13.53 -27.15 -30.69
CA LYS A 4 -13.36 -26.81 -29.27
C LYS A 4 -12.10 -27.47 -28.73
N SER A 5 -11.50 -26.90 -27.68
CA SER A 5 -10.37 -27.51 -26.97
C SER A 5 -10.67 -28.94 -26.50
N THR A 6 -11.91 -29.20 -26.07
CA THR A 6 -12.42 -30.52 -25.66
C THR A 6 -12.46 -31.56 -26.78
N ASP A 7 -12.28 -31.12 -28.03
CA ASP A 7 -12.33 -31.99 -29.21
C ASP A 7 -10.94 -32.11 -29.86
N VAL A 8 -9.91 -31.50 -29.26
CA VAL A 8 -8.52 -31.54 -29.75
C VAL A 8 -7.73 -32.51 -28.89
N GLU A 9 -7.54 -33.71 -29.41
CA GLU A 9 -6.76 -34.78 -28.78
C GLU A 9 -5.28 -34.40 -28.60
N VAL A 10 -4.69 -34.84 -27.48
CA VAL A 10 -3.25 -34.84 -27.24
C VAL A 10 -2.66 -36.24 -27.45
N SER A 11 -1.33 -36.34 -27.60
CA SER A 11 -0.70 -37.65 -27.75
C SER A 11 -0.79 -38.44 -26.45
N GLU A 12 -1.55 -39.53 -26.46
CA GLU A 12 -1.77 -40.39 -25.28
C GLU A 12 -1.05 -41.75 -25.34
N LEU A 13 -0.82 -42.33 -24.16
CA LEU A 13 -0.35 -43.70 -24.03
C LEU A 13 -1.54 -44.62 -23.73
N LYS A 14 -1.98 -45.39 -24.73
CA LYS A 14 -3.18 -46.24 -24.66
C LYS A 14 -4.42 -45.37 -24.43
N THR A 15 -5.26 -45.72 -23.47
CA THR A 15 -6.45 -44.95 -23.09
C THR A 15 -6.10 -44.20 -21.81
N ALA A 16 -5.64 -42.96 -21.97
CA ALA A 16 -5.36 -42.10 -20.83
C ALA A 16 -6.67 -41.61 -20.20
N THR A 17 -6.62 -41.16 -18.95
CA THR A 17 -7.78 -40.53 -18.28
C THR A 17 -8.00 -39.10 -18.76
N TYR A 18 -6.94 -38.45 -19.24
CA TYR A 18 -6.91 -37.11 -19.78
C TYR A 18 -6.37 -37.20 -21.20
N ASP A 19 -7.17 -36.84 -22.19
CA ASP A 19 -6.92 -37.14 -23.60
C ASP A 19 -7.02 -35.91 -24.51
N ASP A 20 -7.55 -34.79 -24.03
CA ASP A 20 -7.71 -33.57 -24.81
C ASP A 20 -6.89 -32.36 -24.30
N VAL A 21 -6.87 -31.29 -25.10
CA VAL A 21 -6.20 -30.02 -24.78
C VAL A 21 -6.86 -29.31 -23.60
N GLN A 22 -8.17 -29.46 -23.40
CA GLN A 22 -8.86 -28.84 -22.26
C GLN A 22 -8.41 -29.47 -20.94
N ASP A 23 -8.27 -30.79 -20.89
CA ASP A 23 -7.77 -31.50 -19.73
C ASP A 23 -6.35 -31.07 -19.39
N TYR A 24 -5.47 -30.97 -20.39
CA TYR A 24 -4.14 -30.42 -20.19
C TYR A 24 -4.22 -29.01 -19.59
N ILE A 25 -5.05 -28.13 -20.17
CA ILE A 25 -5.26 -26.77 -19.65
C ILE A 25 -5.88 -26.76 -18.25
N ASN A 26 -6.63 -27.76 -17.79
CA ASN A 26 -7.15 -27.74 -16.42
C ASN A 26 -6.02 -27.91 -15.38
N PHE A 27 -4.97 -28.67 -15.73
CA PHE A 27 -3.81 -28.88 -14.85
C PHE A 27 -2.78 -27.76 -14.88
N TYR A 28 -2.71 -27.00 -15.98
CA TYR A 28 -1.70 -25.95 -16.17
C TYR A 28 -2.30 -24.55 -16.29
N GLY A 29 -3.57 -24.44 -16.62
CA GLY A 29 -4.37 -23.22 -16.66
C GLY A 29 -4.90 -22.93 -15.26
N HIS A 30 -4.00 -22.43 -14.42
CA HIS A 30 -4.33 -22.00 -13.06
C HIS A 30 -4.92 -20.61 -13.05
N ARG A 31 -5.25 -20.08 -11.86
CA ARG A 31 -5.78 -18.72 -11.74
C ARG A 31 -4.85 -17.67 -12.34
N SER A 32 -5.42 -16.71 -13.06
CA SER A 32 -4.66 -15.62 -13.65
C SER A 32 -5.50 -14.36 -13.69
N LEU A 33 -4.89 -13.26 -13.24
CA LEU A 33 -5.44 -11.92 -13.35
C LEU A 33 -4.94 -11.30 -14.66
N PHE A 34 -5.85 -10.92 -15.54
CA PHE A 34 -5.52 -10.19 -16.76
C PHE A 34 -5.71 -8.67 -16.55
N PRO A 35 -5.28 -7.83 -17.51
CA PRO A 35 -5.37 -6.37 -17.34
C PRO A 35 -6.77 -5.87 -16.96
N GLY A 36 -6.82 -4.84 -16.13
CA GLY A 36 -8.04 -4.27 -15.55
C GLY A 36 -7.96 -4.21 -14.02
N GLY A 37 -9.09 -3.98 -13.36
CA GLY A 37 -9.19 -4.07 -11.90
C GLY A 37 -8.35 -3.03 -11.17
N ALA A 38 -8.37 -1.79 -11.66
CA ALA A 38 -7.87 -0.66 -10.89
C ALA A 38 -8.62 -0.57 -9.56
N ILE A 39 -7.91 -0.23 -8.49
CA ILE A 39 -8.46 -0.07 -7.14
C ILE A 39 -8.60 1.42 -6.88
N THR A 40 -9.73 1.85 -6.33
CA THR A 40 -9.96 3.22 -5.91
C THR A 40 -10.61 3.25 -4.54
N ASP A 41 -10.25 4.22 -3.71
CA ASP A 41 -10.95 4.49 -2.44
C ASP A 41 -12.37 5.00 -2.72
N ASN A 42 -13.36 4.55 -1.95
CA ASN A 42 -14.72 5.10 -1.96
C ASN A 42 -14.92 6.24 -0.96
N GLY A 43 -13.96 6.49 -0.07
CA GLY A 43 -14.03 7.49 1.00
C GLY A 43 -14.95 7.09 2.16
N ASP A 44 -15.32 5.81 2.25
CA ASP A 44 -16.21 5.26 3.28
C ASP A 44 -15.62 4.04 4.00
N GLY A 45 -14.30 3.82 3.84
CA GLY A 45 -13.61 2.64 4.36
C GLY A 45 -13.82 1.38 3.50
N THR A 46 -14.36 1.50 2.29
CA THR A 46 -14.36 0.42 1.29
C THR A 46 -13.59 0.83 0.05
N VAL A 47 -13.17 -0.15 -0.76
CA VAL A 47 -12.52 0.11 -2.04
C VAL A 47 -13.38 -0.41 -3.19
N ALA A 48 -13.29 0.24 -4.34
CA ALA A 48 -13.89 -0.22 -5.58
C ALA A 48 -12.84 -0.90 -6.46
N ILE A 49 -13.22 -2.02 -7.08
CA ILE A 49 -12.42 -2.73 -8.07
C ILE A 49 -13.08 -2.51 -9.44
N ALA A 50 -12.34 -1.93 -10.37
CA ALA A 50 -12.81 -1.72 -11.73
C ALA A 50 -13.02 -3.04 -12.50
N SER A 51 -13.59 -2.96 -13.69
CA SER A 51 -13.78 -4.14 -14.55
C SER A 51 -12.44 -4.83 -14.86
N LEU A 52 -12.46 -6.15 -14.92
CA LEU A 52 -11.28 -6.96 -15.23
C LEU A 52 -11.67 -8.27 -15.90
N THR A 53 -10.71 -8.90 -16.57
CA THR A 53 -10.83 -10.27 -17.08
C THR A 53 -10.02 -11.20 -16.19
N GLY A 54 -10.60 -12.33 -15.83
CA GLY A 54 -9.97 -13.36 -15.03
C GLY A 54 -9.98 -14.71 -15.74
N TRP A 55 -9.04 -15.56 -15.36
CA TRP A 55 -9.14 -16.99 -15.55
C TRP A 55 -9.06 -17.67 -14.18
N SER A 56 -9.94 -18.63 -13.92
CA SER A 56 -9.84 -19.51 -12.75
C SER A 56 -10.54 -20.84 -13.00
N SER A 57 -10.30 -21.81 -12.13
CA SER A 57 -11.11 -23.02 -12.08
C SER A 57 -12.54 -22.68 -11.67
N ILE A 58 -13.53 -23.38 -12.20
CA ILE A 58 -14.94 -23.17 -11.79
C ILE A 58 -15.26 -23.59 -10.34
N SER A 59 -14.33 -24.31 -9.70
CA SER A 59 -14.39 -24.73 -8.30
C SER A 59 -12.98 -25.01 -7.80
N ASP A 60 -12.78 -25.01 -6.49
CA ASP A 60 -11.55 -25.42 -5.81
C ASP A 60 -11.22 -26.92 -5.99
N SER A 61 -10.75 -27.30 -7.17
CA SER A 61 -10.31 -28.66 -7.51
C SER A 61 -9.34 -28.64 -8.68
N GLU A 62 -8.26 -29.41 -8.58
CA GLU A 62 -7.25 -29.56 -9.64
C GLU A 62 -7.79 -30.15 -10.95
N SER A 63 -8.95 -30.81 -10.90
CA SER A 63 -9.60 -31.40 -12.08
C SER A 63 -10.76 -30.55 -12.63
N ALA A 64 -11.06 -29.42 -11.98
CA ALA A 64 -12.14 -28.56 -12.41
C ALA A 64 -11.78 -27.84 -13.71
N VAL A 65 -12.79 -27.61 -14.56
CA VAL A 65 -12.58 -26.91 -15.82
C VAL A 65 -12.19 -25.45 -15.55
N GLY A 66 -11.11 -24.98 -16.17
CA GLY A 66 -10.73 -23.57 -16.15
C GLY A 66 -11.56 -22.74 -17.14
N LYS A 67 -11.89 -21.50 -16.78
CA LYS A 67 -12.66 -20.59 -17.64
C LYS A 67 -12.16 -19.16 -17.59
N PHE A 68 -12.20 -18.51 -18.76
CA PHE A 68 -12.21 -17.05 -18.83
C PHE A 68 -13.56 -16.51 -18.40
N PHE A 69 -13.54 -15.41 -17.67
CA PHE A 69 -14.73 -14.65 -17.31
C PHE A 69 -14.39 -13.16 -17.17
N ASP A 70 -15.40 -12.32 -17.37
CA ASP A 70 -15.29 -10.89 -17.14
C ASP A 70 -16.03 -10.52 -15.85
N PHE A 71 -15.39 -9.68 -15.05
CA PHE A 71 -16.01 -9.02 -13.91
C PHE A 71 -16.29 -7.56 -14.29
N ALA A 72 -17.54 -7.13 -14.09
CA ALA A 72 -17.98 -5.79 -14.49
C ALA A 72 -17.44 -4.66 -13.58
N GLY A 73 -16.80 -5.02 -12.46
CA GLY A 73 -16.42 -4.09 -11.41
C GLY A 73 -17.45 -4.03 -10.28
N GLY A 74 -17.01 -3.60 -9.10
CA GLY A 74 -17.87 -3.51 -7.92
C GLY A 74 -17.11 -3.08 -6.67
N ASN A 75 -17.85 -2.80 -5.61
CA ASN A 75 -17.30 -2.43 -4.31
C ASN A 75 -17.02 -3.69 -3.48
N THR A 76 -15.97 -3.65 -2.66
CA THR A 76 -15.71 -4.73 -1.71
C THR A 76 -16.84 -4.81 -0.68
N PRO A 77 -17.06 -5.99 -0.07
CA PRO A 77 -17.65 -6.07 1.25
C PRO A 77 -16.92 -5.15 2.26
N SER A 78 -17.56 -4.87 3.39
CA SER A 78 -16.92 -4.08 4.45
C SER A 78 -15.58 -4.67 4.87
N LEU A 79 -14.55 -3.83 4.88
CA LEU A 79 -13.21 -4.22 5.31
C LEU A 79 -13.12 -4.20 6.84
N THR A 80 -12.34 -5.12 7.41
CA THR A 80 -12.06 -5.12 8.84
C THR A 80 -11.08 -4.00 9.16
N ASP A 81 -11.34 -3.27 10.25
CA ASP A 81 -10.53 -2.10 10.62
C ASP A 81 -9.17 -2.51 11.17
N LEU A 82 -8.19 -1.64 10.99
CA LEU A 82 -6.87 -1.69 11.62
C LEU A 82 -6.18 -3.06 11.42
N THR A 83 -6.40 -3.67 10.27
CA THR A 83 -5.79 -4.94 9.87
C THR A 83 -5.74 -5.04 8.35
N THR A 84 -4.84 -5.87 7.84
CA THR A 84 -4.73 -6.13 6.40
C THR A 84 -5.90 -6.98 5.93
N ASN A 85 -6.54 -6.54 4.85
CA ASN A 85 -7.64 -7.22 4.18
C ASN A 85 -7.18 -7.67 2.80
N TYR A 86 -7.30 -8.96 2.53
CA TYR A 86 -6.99 -9.57 1.24
C TYR A 86 -8.29 -9.72 0.43
N ILE A 87 -8.32 -9.11 -0.75
CA ILE A 87 -9.50 -9.01 -1.60
C ILE A 87 -9.35 -10.01 -2.74
N TYR A 88 -10.28 -10.95 -2.83
CA TYR A 88 -10.32 -11.98 -3.85
C TYR A 88 -11.55 -11.84 -4.73
N LEU A 89 -11.38 -12.19 -6.01
CA LEU A 89 -12.48 -12.41 -6.94
C LEU A 89 -12.79 -13.90 -6.99
N ASP A 90 -13.97 -14.27 -6.49
CA ASP A 90 -14.52 -15.62 -6.47
C ASP A 90 -15.34 -15.87 -7.75
N TYR A 91 -15.09 -16.97 -8.46
CA TYR A 91 -15.87 -17.36 -9.65
C TYR A 91 -17.37 -17.53 -9.36
N ASN A 92 -17.74 -17.97 -8.14
CA ASN A 92 -19.10 -18.03 -7.61
C ASN A 92 -20.14 -18.59 -8.60
N GLY A 93 -19.90 -19.81 -9.08
CA GLY A 93 -20.83 -20.50 -9.98
C GLY A 93 -21.05 -19.80 -11.34
N GLY A 94 -20.14 -18.91 -11.75
CA GLY A 94 -20.22 -18.16 -13.00
C GLY A 94 -20.85 -16.77 -12.85
N THR A 95 -21.07 -16.30 -11.62
CA THR A 95 -21.44 -14.91 -11.31
C THR A 95 -20.37 -14.32 -10.39
N PRO A 96 -19.24 -13.86 -10.94
CA PRO A 96 -18.08 -13.48 -10.15
C PRO A 96 -18.40 -12.43 -9.08
N GLN A 97 -17.83 -12.59 -7.89
CA GLN A 97 -18.07 -11.70 -6.75
C GLN A 97 -16.78 -11.38 -6.00
N LEU A 98 -16.73 -10.22 -5.35
CA LEU A 98 -15.63 -9.86 -4.45
C LEU A 98 -15.88 -10.47 -3.07
N VAL A 99 -14.86 -11.13 -2.54
CA VAL A 99 -14.82 -11.64 -1.16
C VAL A 99 -13.56 -11.10 -0.47
N VAL A 100 -13.63 -10.93 0.85
CA VAL A 100 -12.56 -10.33 1.65
C VAL A 100 -12.26 -11.25 2.83
N SER A 101 -10.97 -11.40 3.18
CA SER A 101 -10.53 -12.05 4.41
C SER A 101 -9.37 -11.29 5.05
N THR A 102 -9.18 -11.43 6.36
CA THR A 102 -8.01 -10.91 7.09
C THR A 102 -6.90 -11.96 7.24
N ASP A 103 -7.14 -13.18 6.77
CA ASP A 103 -6.15 -14.26 6.70
C ASP A 103 -6.00 -14.67 5.24
N ILE A 104 -4.79 -14.44 4.70
CA ILE A 104 -4.43 -14.75 3.32
C ILE A 104 -4.69 -16.22 2.98
N LEU A 105 -4.54 -17.14 3.94
CA LEU A 105 -4.72 -18.58 3.75
C LEU A 105 -6.18 -18.98 3.49
N THR A 106 -7.14 -18.10 3.82
CA THR A 106 -8.57 -18.38 3.64
C THR A 106 -8.93 -18.68 2.17
N HIS A 107 -8.29 -17.96 1.26
CA HIS A 107 -8.50 -18.07 -0.19
C HIS A 107 -7.19 -18.22 -0.98
N GLY A 108 -6.04 -17.98 -0.34
CA GLY A 108 -4.71 -17.99 -0.97
C GLY A 108 -4.39 -19.27 -1.72
N PHE A 109 -4.87 -20.44 -1.28
CA PHE A 109 -4.65 -21.71 -1.99
C PHE A 109 -5.82 -22.18 -2.84
N LYS A 110 -6.93 -21.43 -2.90
CA LYS A 110 -8.12 -21.84 -3.66
C LYS A 110 -7.95 -21.59 -5.15
N LEU A 111 -8.35 -22.56 -5.97
CA LEU A 111 -8.19 -22.51 -7.43
C LEU A 111 -9.28 -21.70 -8.15
N ASP A 112 -10.38 -21.41 -7.48
CA ASP A 112 -11.52 -20.63 -7.97
C ASP A 112 -11.53 -19.17 -7.50
N HIS A 113 -10.52 -18.76 -6.71
CA HIS A 113 -10.35 -17.40 -6.19
C HIS A 113 -9.09 -16.76 -6.77
N ILE A 114 -9.20 -15.52 -7.24
CA ILE A 114 -8.09 -14.72 -7.77
C ILE A 114 -7.81 -13.58 -6.81
N HIS A 115 -6.57 -13.43 -6.31
CA HIS A 115 -6.20 -12.27 -5.49
C HIS A 115 -6.17 -11.02 -6.38
N VAL A 116 -6.92 -9.97 -6.02
CA VAL A 116 -7.08 -8.77 -6.85
C VAL A 116 -6.67 -7.47 -6.17
N GLY A 117 -6.44 -7.49 -4.85
CA GLY A 117 -6.02 -6.32 -4.09
C GLY A 117 -5.78 -6.64 -2.63
N THR A 118 -4.86 -5.91 -2.01
CA THR A 118 -4.66 -5.86 -0.57
C THR A 118 -5.03 -4.46 -0.10
N ALA A 119 -5.75 -4.35 1.02
CA ALA A 119 -6.13 -3.06 1.60
C ALA A 119 -6.03 -3.06 3.12
N PHE A 120 -5.44 -2.03 3.70
CA PHE A 120 -5.52 -1.69 5.11
C PHE A 120 -6.54 -0.58 5.30
N ARG A 121 -7.45 -0.74 6.26
CA ARG A 121 -8.44 0.28 6.60
C ARG A 121 -8.09 0.93 7.92
N ASP A 122 -8.09 2.26 7.95
CA ASP A 122 -8.09 3.05 9.18
C ASP A 122 -9.31 3.97 9.19
N GLY A 123 -10.36 3.56 9.89
CA GLY A 123 -11.62 4.30 9.91
C GLY A 123 -12.22 4.39 8.49
N THR A 124 -12.18 5.58 7.89
CA THR A 124 -12.67 5.86 6.54
C THR A 124 -11.58 5.88 5.48
N GLU A 125 -10.31 5.97 5.87
CA GLU A 125 -9.17 5.98 4.95
C GLU A 125 -8.77 4.54 4.60
N THR A 126 -8.34 4.34 3.35
CA THR A 126 -7.83 3.05 2.90
C THR A 126 -6.48 3.19 2.23
N HIS A 127 -5.54 2.35 2.67
CA HIS A 127 -4.25 2.16 2.04
C HIS A 127 -4.33 0.87 1.25
N PHE A 128 -4.14 0.90 -0.06
CA PHE A 128 -4.32 -0.28 -0.89
C PHE A 128 -3.28 -0.36 -1.99
N HIS A 129 -3.05 -1.59 -2.44
CA HIS A 129 -2.27 -1.83 -3.64
C HIS A 129 -2.87 -2.99 -4.41
N LYS A 130 -2.56 -3.01 -5.70
CA LYS A 130 -2.91 -4.12 -6.59
C LYS A 130 -1.73 -5.10 -6.63
N PRO A 131 -1.95 -6.41 -6.42
CA PRO A 131 -0.91 -7.39 -6.70
C PRO A 131 -0.55 -7.38 -8.17
N THR A 132 0.65 -7.84 -8.49
CA THR A 132 1.02 -8.12 -9.88
C THR A 132 0.13 -9.23 -10.45
N ASN A 133 -0.02 -9.25 -11.77
CA ASN A 133 -0.80 -10.29 -12.41
C ASN A 133 -0.18 -11.65 -12.11
N PHE A 134 -0.87 -12.47 -11.31
CA PHE A 134 -0.40 -13.81 -10.98
C PHE A 134 -0.40 -14.72 -12.21
N GLU A 135 0.72 -15.40 -12.41
CA GLU A 135 0.90 -16.43 -13.43
C GLU A 135 1.16 -17.78 -12.76
N LEU A 136 0.44 -18.81 -13.18
CA LEU A 136 0.66 -20.26 -12.95
C LEU A 136 0.82 -20.71 -11.46
N ASP A 137 0.40 -21.93 -11.13
CA ASP A 137 0.29 -22.40 -9.73
C ASP A 137 1.60 -22.41 -8.95
N LEU A 138 2.71 -22.77 -9.59
CA LEU A 138 4.00 -22.67 -8.92
C LEU A 138 4.33 -21.21 -8.55
N GLY A 139 3.97 -20.25 -9.40
CA GLY A 139 4.13 -18.83 -9.10
C GLY A 139 3.26 -18.41 -7.91
N ALA A 140 1.99 -18.82 -7.91
CA ALA A 140 1.06 -18.53 -6.81
C ALA A 140 1.48 -19.19 -5.48
N THR A 141 1.94 -20.44 -5.51
CA THR A 141 2.39 -21.14 -4.30
C THR A 141 3.70 -20.57 -3.77
N VAL A 142 4.64 -20.21 -4.65
CA VAL A 142 5.89 -19.54 -4.27
C VAL A 142 5.60 -18.16 -3.70
N ASP A 143 4.67 -17.42 -4.28
CA ASP A 143 4.22 -16.13 -3.73
C ASP A 143 3.65 -16.29 -2.32
N MET A 144 2.72 -17.22 -2.12
CA MET A 144 2.16 -17.53 -0.80
C MET A 144 3.26 -17.89 0.21
N HIS A 145 4.25 -18.71 -0.18
CA HIS A 145 5.38 -19.03 0.69
C HIS A 145 6.16 -17.78 1.11
N HIS A 146 6.46 -16.86 0.18
CA HIS A 146 7.18 -15.63 0.53
C HIS A 146 6.34 -14.73 1.45
N GLN A 147 5.04 -14.57 1.17
CA GLN A 147 4.14 -13.75 2.00
C GLN A 147 3.96 -14.33 3.41
N GLU A 148 4.02 -15.65 3.57
CA GLU A 148 4.02 -16.31 4.88
C GLU A 148 5.36 -16.18 5.63
N GLU A 149 6.50 -16.10 4.93
CA GLU A 149 7.83 -16.03 5.53
C GLU A 149 8.10 -14.65 6.15
N ASP A 150 7.92 -13.59 5.36
CA ASP A 150 7.94 -12.21 5.83
C ASP A 150 7.17 -11.33 4.82
N LEU A 151 6.27 -10.50 5.37
CA LEU A 151 5.25 -9.80 4.61
C LEU A 151 5.87 -8.80 3.62
N VAL A 152 6.98 -8.15 3.98
CA VAL A 152 7.57 -7.06 3.18
C VAL A 152 9.09 -7.03 3.26
N HIS A 153 9.75 -7.21 2.11
CA HIS A 153 11.21 -7.22 2.02
C HIS A 153 11.76 -6.01 1.26
N ARG A 154 12.66 -5.26 1.88
CA ARG A 154 13.49 -4.25 1.20
C ARG A 154 14.64 -4.90 0.44
N VAL A 155 14.75 -4.60 -0.85
CA VAL A 155 15.81 -5.15 -1.72
C VAL A 155 16.82 -4.09 -2.14
N ASP A 156 16.37 -2.85 -2.40
CA ASP A 156 17.23 -1.77 -2.87
C ASP A 156 16.68 -0.40 -2.45
N GLY A 157 17.54 0.62 -2.43
CA GLY A 157 17.13 2.01 -2.15
C GLY A 157 16.59 2.20 -0.73
N LEU A 158 15.65 3.13 -0.54
CA LEU A 158 15.11 3.54 0.78
C LEU A 158 16.19 3.97 1.78
N ILE A 159 17.23 4.62 1.28
CA ILE A 159 18.30 5.18 2.11
C ILE A 159 17.80 6.49 2.69
N THR A 160 17.66 6.53 4.01
CA THR A 160 17.23 7.72 4.75
C THR A 160 18.44 8.56 5.13
N THR A 161 18.38 9.84 4.82
CA THR A 161 19.37 10.86 5.18
C THR A 161 18.71 12.13 5.71
N GLU A 162 19.49 13.02 6.31
CA GLU A 162 18.99 14.34 6.71
C GLU A 162 19.06 15.31 5.54
N THR A 163 18.00 16.11 5.38
CA THR A 163 17.97 17.31 4.56
C THR A 163 17.42 18.47 5.39
N GLY A 164 17.59 19.70 4.91
CA GLY A 164 17.06 20.90 5.56
C GLY A 164 17.42 21.01 7.05
N THR A 165 16.41 21.09 7.92
CA THR A 165 16.57 21.11 9.38
C THR A 165 15.68 20.04 10.00
N ARG A 166 16.27 18.87 10.31
CA ARG A 166 15.54 17.68 10.81
C ARG A 166 14.53 17.11 9.82
N ASN A 167 14.56 17.54 8.57
CA ASN A 167 13.78 16.94 7.49
C ASN A 167 14.49 15.66 7.01
N LEU A 168 13.74 14.79 6.36
CA LEU A 168 14.27 13.53 5.82
C LEU A 168 14.32 13.59 4.30
N ASP A 169 15.43 13.12 3.74
CA ASP A 169 15.55 12.76 2.34
C ASP A 169 15.67 11.23 2.26
N VAL A 170 14.73 10.60 1.56
CA VAL A 170 14.65 9.14 1.38
C VAL A 170 14.77 8.84 -0.11
N THR A 171 15.82 8.11 -0.49
CA THR A 171 15.98 7.70 -1.89
C THR A 171 14.84 6.76 -2.29
N ALA A 172 14.41 6.82 -3.55
CA ALA A 172 13.56 5.79 -4.14
C ALA A 172 14.14 4.38 -3.89
N GLY A 173 13.27 3.39 -3.78
CA GLY A 173 13.71 2.01 -3.57
C GLY A 173 12.71 0.96 -3.99
N VAL A 174 12.98 -0.26 -3.58
CA VAL A 174 12.28 -1.46 -4.03
C VAL A 174 11.91 -2.31 -2.84
N LEU A 175 10.61 -2.56 -2.73
CA LEU A 175 10.00 -3.46 -1.75
C LEU A 175 9.39 -4.65 -2.48
N TYR A 176 9.35 -5.80 -1.81
CA TYR A 176 8.63 -6.97 -2.27
C TYR A 176 7.58 -7.36 -1.23
N GLU A 177 6.36 -7.57 -1.67
CA GLU A 177 5.32 -8.31 -0.93
C GLU A 177 5.14 -9.64 -1.67
N GLY A 178 5.68 -10.73 -1.11
CA GLY A 178 5.76 -11.98 -1.86
C GLY A 178 6.59 -11.84 -3.14
N LEU A 179 5.97 -12.15 -4.29
CA LEU A 179 6.53 -11.92 -5.63
C LEU A 179 6.14 -10.55 -6.22
N ASN A 180 5.24 -9.81 -5.56
CA ASN A 180 4.84 -8.48 -6.01
C ASN A 180 5.96 -7.49 -5.73
N ARG A 181 6.50 -6.90 -6.81
CA ARG A 181 7.53 -5.89 -6.73
C ARG A 181 6.90 -4.50 -6.70
N HIS A 182 7.17 -3.76 -5.65
CA HIS A 182 6.76 -2.37 -5.47
C HIS A 182 7.97 -1.44 -5.56
N THR A 183 7.76 -0.27 -6.14
CA THR A 183 8.77 0.80 -6.19
C THR A 183 8.28 1.99 -5.41
N SER A 184 9.12 2.56 -4.55
CA SER A 184 8.79 3.81 -3.87
C SER A 184 9.23 5.03 -4.69
N LEU A 185 8.55 6.14 -4.45
CA LEU A 185 9.04 7.44 -4.86
C LEU A 185 10.21 7.88 -3.95
N PRO A 186 11.08 8.80 -4.41
CA PRO A 186 12.00 9.50 -3.51
C PRO A 186 11.22 10.56 -2.71
N PHE A 187 11.53 10.74 -1.43
CA PHE A 187 10.87 11.71 -0.56
C PHE A 187 11.86 12.78 -0.11
N ASP A 188 11.48 14.06 -0.19
CA ASP A 188 12.21 15.16 0.43
C ASP A 188 11.24 16.04 1.23
N THR A 189 11.29 15.88 2.54
CA THR A 189 10.29 16.49 3.43
C THR A 189 10.63 17.94 3.79
N SER A 190 11.67 18.52 3.19
CA SER A 190 11.98 19.94 3.32
C SER A 190 11.20 20.81 2.35
N ARG A 191 10.46 20.20 1.42
CA ARG A 191 9.76 20.91 0.35
C ARG A 191 8.47 21.54 0.85
N SER A 192 8.41 22.86 0.70
CA SER A 192 7.29 23.69 1.13
C SER A 192 7.25 24.99 0.33
N GLY A 193 6.07 25.59 0.21
CA GLY A 193 5.89 26.87 -0.46
C GLY A 193 4.53 27.50 -0.16
N THR A 194 4.17 28.49 -0.97
CA THR A 194 2.86 29.16 -0.91
C THR A 194 2.30 29.20 -2.32
N ALA A 195 1.07 28.72 -2.49
CA ALA A 195 0.38 28.83 -3.77
C ALA A 195 0.27 30.31 -4.17
N ASP A 196 0.39 30.61 -5.46
CA ASP A 196 0.34 31.98 -5.98
C ASP A 196 -0.86 32.26 -6.90
N PHE A 197 -1.60 31.21 -7.28
CA PHE A 197 -2.74 31.30 -8.16
C PHE A 197 -3.77 30.19 -7.94
N ASN A 198 -5.05 30.56 -8.04
CA ASN A 198 -6.18 29.63 -7.95
C ASN A 198 -6.55 29.13 -9.34
N GLU A 199 -6.41 27.83 -9.54
CA GLU A 199 -7.04 27.09 -10.62
C GLU A 199 -7.48 25.71 -10.12
N VAL A 200 -8.69 25.30 -10.51
CA VAL A 200 -9.31 24.05 -10.04
C VAL A 200 -8.38 22.86 -10.27
N ASN A 201 -8.14 22.08 -9.21
CA ASN A 201 -7.28 20.89 -9.21
C ASN A 201 -5.82 21.17 -9.61
N LYS A 202 -5.31 22.38 -9.36
CA LYS A 202 -3.92 22.76 -9.61
C LYS A 202 -3.24 23.24 -8.35
N LEU A 203 -1.92 23.07 -8.33
CA LEU A 203 -1.05 23.82 -7.44
C LEU A 203 -0.13 24.67 -8.32
N HIS A 204 -0.28 26.00 -8.20
CA HIS A 204 0.56 27.00 -8.86
C HIS A 204 1.49 27.63 -7.84
N ASP A 205 2.79 27.60 -8.10
CA ASP A 205 3.81 28.32 -7.33
C ASP A 205 5.01 28.57 -8.25
N ALA A 206 5.18 29.80 -8.74
CA ALA A 206 6.27 30.15 -9.65
C ALA A 206 7.67 29.83 -9.11
N ASP A 207 7.84 29.74 -7.78
CA ASP A 207 9.09 29.42 -7.09
C ASP A 207 9.12 27.97 -6.51
N GLY A 208 8.11 27.13 -6.81
CA GLY A 208 7.92 25.81 -6.21
C GLY A 208 8.93 24.72 -6.61
N ASP A 209 9.74 24.98 -7.65
CA ASP A 209 10.74 24.05 -8.22
C ASP A 209 10.18 22.64 -8.42
N PHE A 210 8.97 22.55 -8.97
CA PHE A 210 8.31 21.28 -9.19
C PHE A 210 9.02 20.44 -10.26
N SER A 211 8.88 19.13 -10.15
CA SER A 211 9.52 18.19 -11.08
C SER A 211 8.62 17.02 -11.42
N ALA A 212 8.98 16.28 -12.48
CA ALA A 212 8.29 15.05 -12.85
C ALA A 212 8.35 13.96 -11.76
N ASN A 213 9.29 14.05 -10.83
CA ASN A 213 9.38 13.13 -9.69
C ASN A 213 8.30 13.39 -8.63
N ASP A 214 7.53 14.47 -8.78
CA ASP A 214 6.47 14.83 -7.84
C ASP A 214 5.14 14.16 -8.13
N VAL A 215 5.02 13.58 -9.32
CA VAL A 215 3.83 12.82 -9.70
C VAL A 215 3.72 11.57 -8.84
N GLY A 216 2.55 11.39 -8.23
CA GLY A 216 2.22 10.31 -7.30
C GLY A 216 2.44 10.68 -5.83
N LYS A 217 3.10 11.81 -5.54
CA LYS A 217 3.29 12.26 -4.15
C LYS A 217 2.03 12.89 -3.58
N SER A 218 1.97 12.89 -2.25
CA SER A 218 0.97 13.62 -1.49
C SER A 218 1.42 15.07 -1.26
N VAL A 219 0.45 15.98 -1.29
CA VAL A 219 0.61 17.39 -0.96
C VAL A 219 -0.36 17.77 0.16
N HIS A 220 0.11 18.55 1.13
CA HIS A 220 -0.66 19.00 2.28
C HIS A 220 -0.82 20.51 2.21
N ASN A 221 -2.07 20.98 2.18
CA ASN A 221 -2.42 22.37 2.40
C ASN A 221 -2.40 22.64 3.90
N THR A 222 -1.37 23.33 4.35
CA THR A 222 -1.13 23.66 5.76
C THR A 222 -1.98 24.83 6.26
N THR A 223 -2.70 25.53 5.37
CA THR A 223 -3.60 26.62 5.76
C THR A 223 -4.92 26.08 6.31
N ASP A 224 -5.46 25.01 5.73
CA ASP A 224 -6.78 24.46 6.09
C ASP A 224 -6.77 22.97 6.49
N ASP A 225 -5.58 22.35 6.52
CA ASP A 225 -5.36 20.94 6.87
C ASP A 225 -6.05 19.97 5.91
N THR A 226 -5.99 20.27 4.62
CA THR A 226 -6.48 19.40 3.54
C THR A 226 -5.33 18.75 2.77
N TYR A 227 -5.60 17.58 2.19
CA TYR A 227 -4.60 16.75 1.53
C TYR A 227 -5.00 16.47 0.09
N GLY A 228 -4.01 16.32 -0.79
CA GLY A 228 -4.21 16.02 -2.19
C GLY A 228 -3.12 15.10 -2.74
N THR A 229 -3.38 14.51 -3.91
CA THR A 229 -2.41 13.68 -4.64
C THR A 229 -2.04 14.37 -5.94
N ILE A 230 -0.74 14.44 -6.23
CA ILE A 230 -0.22 15.02 -7.47
C ILE A 230 -0.37 13.99 -8.59
N THR A 231 -1.12 14.31 -9.63
CA THR A 231 -1.44 13.40 -10.74
C THR A 231 -0.66 13.70 -12.01
N ALA A 232 -0.16 14.93 -12.19
CA ALA A 232 0.69 15.27 -13.33
C ALA A 232 1.60 16.47 -13.03
N PHE A 233 2.81 16.42 -13.60
CA PHE A 233 3.74 17.54 -13.68
C PHE A 233 3.49 18.30 -14.99
N VAL A 234 3.32 19.62 -14.91
CA VAL A 234 3.13 20.48 -16.10
C VAL A 234 4.42 21.23 -16.40
N ASP A 235 4.90 22.02 -15.43
CA ASP A 235 6.21 22.66 -15.44
C ASP A 235 6.67 22.97 -14.00
N SER A 236 7.83 23.62 -13.85
CA SER A 236 8.44 23.88 -12.55
C SER A 236 7.64 24.76 -11.60
N GLY A 237 6.57 25.41 -12.08
CA GLY A 237 5.65 26.17 -11.24
C GLY A 237 4.21 25.67 -11.24
N GLU A 238 3.91 24.55 -11.91
CA GLU A 238 2.55 24.01 -11.98
C GLU A 238 2.48 22.48 -11.84
N LEU A 239 1.63 22.03 -10.92
CA LEU A 239 1.24 20.64 -10.73
C LEU A 239 -0.28 20.46 -10.92
N THR A 240 -0.68 19.28 -11.38
CA THR A 240 -2.09 18.85 -11.42
C THR A 240 -2.38 17.92 -10.27
N LEU A 241 -3.51 18.13 -9.59
CA LEU A 241 -3.95 17.37 -8.43
C LEU A 241 -5.18 16.52 -8.76
N ALA A 242 -5.42 15.48 -7.95
CA ALA A 242 -6.61 14.62 -8.09
C ALA A 242 -7.92 15.33 -7.69
N GLY A 243 -7.82 16.38 -6.87
CA GLY A 243 -8.93 17.20 -6.40
C GLY A 243 -8.48 18.63 -6.10
N ASP A 244 -9.45 19.48 -5.74
CA ASP A 244 -9.25 20.91 -5.57
C ASP A 244 -8.78 21.23 -4.14
N THR A 245 -7.51 20.96 -3.87
CA THR A 245 -6.87 21.13 -2.55
C THR A 245 -6.46 22.57 -2.24
N PHE A 246 -6.33 23.43 -3.27
CA PHE A 246 -5.89 24.84 -3.15
C PHE A 246 -6.90 25.81 -3.78
N PRO A 247 -8.10 25.93 -3.20
CA PRO A 247 -9.21 26.69 -3.79
C PRO A 247 -9.07 28.23 -3.71
N ASP A 248 -8.12 28.77 -2.94
CA ASP A 248 -7.93 30.23 -2.76
C ASP A 248 -6.72 30.76 -3.56
N GLY A 249 -5.69 29.94 -3.79
CA GLY A 249 -4.48 30.30 -4.54
C GLY A 249 -3.51 31.18 -3.76
N ASP A 250 -3.59 31.17 -2.44
CA ASP A 250 -2.68 31.88 -1.51
C ASP A 250 -2.33 31.04 -0.27
N GLU A 251 -2.59 29.73 -0.33
CA GLU A 251 -2.39 28.81 0.79
C GLU A 251 -0.97 28.24 0.86
N ASN A 252 -0.51 27.96 2.08
CA ASN A 252 0.81 27.36 2.30
C ASN A 252 0.75 25.84 2.13
N TYR A 253 1.79 25.25 1.57
CA TYR A 253 1.84 23.82 1.33
C TYR A 253 3.14 23.16 1.77
N THR A 254 3.08 21.85 2.00
CA THR A 254 4.24 20.97 2.06
C THR A 254 4.05 19.78 1.12
N ILE A 255 5.16 19.27 0.58
CA ILE A 255 5.21 18.03 -0.23
C ILE A 255 6.05 17.03 0.56
N ASP A 256 5.73 15.74 0.43
CA ASP A 256 6.43 14.65 1.13
C ASP A 256 6.42 14.84 2.65
N PHE A 257 5.25 14.67 3.24
CA PHE A 257 5.10 14.59 4.69
C PHE A 257 4.88 13.13 5.11
N TRP A 258 4.94 12.88 6.41
CA TRP A 258 4.69 11.55 6.97
C TRP A 258 3.62 11.62 8.06
N THR A 259 3.16 10.44 8.47
CA THR A 259 2.34 10.30 9.69
C THR A 259 3.22 9.88 10.86
N TYR A 260 3.22 10.69 11.92
CA TYR A 260 3.95 10.41 13.14
C TYR A 260 3.09 9.69 14.16
N HIS A 261 3.66 8.73 14.86
CA HIS A 261 2.94 7.85 15.79
C HIS A 261 3.52 7.89 17.19
N TYR A 262 2.66 8.06 18.19
CA TYR A 262 2.99 7.81 19.60
C TYR A 262 1.88 7.03 20.29
N TYR A 263 2.18 6.46 21.45
CA TYR A 263 1.22 5.69 22.23
C TYR A 263 0.82 6.50 23.46
N ASP A 264 -0.47 6.63 23.71
CA ASP A 264 -0.98 7.34 24.87
C ASP A 264 -1.79 6.41 25.76
N GLY A 265 -1.18 6.05 26.90
CA GLY A 265 -1.77 5.20 27.93
C GLY A 265 -2.77 5.91 28.85
N ASP A 266 -2.86 7.24 28.81
CA ASP A 266 -3.78 8.03 29.65
C ASP A 266 -5.04 8.48 28.88
N LEU A 267 -5.16 8.08 27.61
CA LEU A 267 -6.44 8.14 26.92
C LEU A 267 -7.47 7.29 27.65
N GLY A 268 -8.73 7.73 27.64
CA GLY A 268 -9.84 6.97 28.22
C GLY A 268 -9.91 5.52 27.71
N THR A 269 -9.41 5.28 26.49
CA THR A 269 -8.98 3.96 26.00
C THR A 269 -7.57 4.11 25.42
N PRO A 270 -6.56 3.44 25.98
CA PRO A 270 -5.19 3.51 25.51
C PRO A 270 -5.07 3.16 24.03
N ALA A 271 -4.39 4.00 23.26
CA ALA A 271 -4.30 3.85 21.82
C ALA A 271 -3.01 4.46 21.25
N TRP A 272 -2.69 4.05 20.03
CA TRP A 272 -1.76 4.80 19.18
C TRP A 272 -2.48 6.04 18.66
N VAL A 273 -1.75 7.17 18.64
CA VAL A 273 -2.22 8.46 18.17
C VAL A 273 -1.37 8.87 16.97
N GLU A 274 -2.05 9.32 15.93
CA GLU A 274 -1.47 9.75 14.67
C GLU A 274 -1.35 11.28 14.59
N VAL A 275 -0.27 11.75 13.99
CA VAL A 275 -0.02 13.15 13.68
C VAL A 275 0.34 13.23 12.20
N HIS A 276 -0.61 13.65 11.38
CA HIS A 276 -0.45 13.80 9.93
C HIS A 276 0.31 15.09 9.58
N GLY A 277 0.82 15.17 8.35
CA GLY A 277 1.47 16.39 7.82
C GLY A 277 2.82 16.73 8.46
N ALA A 278 3.43 15.81 9.20
CA ALA A 278 4.70 16.08 9.85
C ALA A 278 5.86 16.02 8.83
N THR A 279 6.77 16.99 8.92
CA THR A 279 7.90 17.15 7.98
C THR A 279 9.27 17.18 8.65
N GLN A 280 9.31 17.22 9.98
CA GLN A 280 10.54 17.29 10.77
C GLN A 280 10.56 16.27 11.93
N ILE A 281 11.69 15.59 12.11
CA ILE A 281 11.91 14.74 13.29
C ILE A 281 11.87 15.60 14.55
N SER A 282 11.09 15.14 15.54
CA SER A 282 10.97 15.82 16.81
C SER A 282 12.28 15.77 17.59
N ASN A 283 12.73 16.93 18.07
CA ASN A 283 13.87 17.07 18.98
C ASN A 283 13.46 17.61 20.36
N SER A 284 12.15 17.76 20.59
CA SER A 284 11.59 18.32 21.82
C SER A 284 10.93 17.27 22.70
N GLN A 285 10.40 16.19 22.10
CA GLN A 285 9.58 15.20 22.81
C GLN A 285 9.94 13.75 22.47
N TYR A 286 9.72 12.87 23.44
CA TYR A 286 9.69 11.41 23.29
C TYR A 286 8.31 10.86 23.67
N ASN A 287 8.06 9.59 23.34
CA ASN A 287 6.84 8.90 23.71
C ASN A 287 6.97 8.29 25.11
N ASP A 288 6.35 8.90 26.11
CA ASP A 288 6.06 8.27 27.39
C ASP A 288 4.76 7.49 27.27
N VAL A 289 4.87 6.17 27.10
CA VAL A 289 3.71 5.28 26.86
C VAL A 289 2.63 5.36 27.94
N ALA A 290 2.94 5.88 29.13
CA ALA A 290 1.94 6.06 30.18
C ALA A 290 1.05 7.30 29.95
N THR A 291 1.56 8.35 29.31
CA THR A 291 0.89 9.67 29.22
C THR A 291 0.99 10.34 27.85
N GLY A 292 1.49 9.63 26.82
CA GLY A 292 1.73 10.18 25.49
C GLY A 292 3.05 10.95 25.38
N LEU A 293 3.04 12.13 24.76
CA LEU A 293 4.27 12.88 24.48
C LEU A 293 4.80 13.64 25.70
N SER A 294 6.08 13.44 26.01
CA SER A 294 6.79 14.11 27.10
C SER A 294 8.03 14.84 26.60
N ASN A 295 8.36 15.98 27.21
CA ASN A 295 9.53 16.77 26.83
C ASN A 295 10.85 16.09 27.24
N PHE A 296 11.87 16.20 26.40
CA PHE A 296 13.22 15.75 26.75
C PHE A 296 13.79 16.50 27.95
N THR A 297 14.54 15.77 28.78
CA THR A 297 15.42 16.44 29.75
C THR A 297 16.59 17.10 29.00
N ALA A 298 17.17 18.17 29.57
CA ALA A 298 18.34 18.80 28.99
C ALA A 298 19.49 17.79 28.74
N ASN A 299 20.15 17.89 27.59
CA ASN A 299 21.23 17.01 27.11
C ASN A 299 20.80 15.53 26.94
N ARG A 300 19.63 15.32 26.35
CA ARG A 300 19.09 14.00 26.02
C ARG A 300 18.78 13.89 24.53
N TYR A 301 18.61 12.65 24.10
CA TYR A 301 18.43 12.26 22.72
C TYR A 301 17.16 11.44 22.58
N GLY A 302 16.42 11.70 21.50
CA GLY A 302 15.35 10.86 21.02
C GLY A 302 15.86 9.86 19.99
N VAL A 303 15.04 8.85 19.73
CA VAL A 303 15.17 7.93 18.60
C VAL A 303 13.84 7.95 17.87
N SER A 304 13.86 7.90 16.54
CA SER A 304 12.67 7.81 15.71
C SER A 304 12.86 6.67 14.73
N TRP A 305 11.82 5.87 14.54
CA TRP A 305 11.85 4.70 13.67
C TRP A 305 11.02 4.96 12.43
N VAL A 306 11.61 4.83 11.25
CA VAL A 306 10.97 5.19 9.97
C VAL A 306 10.54 3.92 9.24
N PHE A 307 9.29 3.88 8.82
CA PHE A 307 8.67 2.73 8.15
C PHE A 307 8.03 3.17 6.84
N MET A 308 8.34 2.49 5.74
CA MET A 308 7.79 2.76 4.42
C MET A 308 6.58 1.86 4.16
N GLU A 309 5.46 2.41 3.67
CA GLU A 309 4.33 1.61 3.23
C GLU A 309 4.71 0.73 2.02
N ILE A 310 4.06 -0.42 1.87
CA ILE A 310 4.34 -1.37 0.77
C ILE A 310 4.19 -0.73 -0.61
N ASP A 311 3.22 0.17 -0.76
CA ASP A 311 2.98 0.84 -2.03
C ASP A 311 4.05 1.90 -2.38
N GLY A 312 4.87 2.28 -1.41
CA GLY A 312 5.97 3.24 -1.55
C GLY A 312 5.52 4.68 -1.80
N GLN A 313 4.26 5.02 -1.50
CA GLN A 313 3.67 6.36 -1.69
C GLN A 313 3.65 7.20 -0.42
N HIS A 314 3.68 6.55 0.75
CA HIS A 314 3.69 7.23 2.04
C HIS A 314 4.59 6.49 3.04
N PHE A 315 4.99 7.18 4.10
CA PHE A 315 5.77 6.58 5.18
C PHE A 315 5.34 7.09 6.55
N HIS A 316 5.65 6.27 7.55
CA HIS A 316 5.29 6.50 8.94
C HIS A 316 6.54 6.61 9.79
N VAL A 317 6.45 7.40 10.87
CA VAL A 317 7.52 7.50 11.84
C VAL A 317 6.99 7.26 13.24
N VAL A 318 7.62 6.35 13.99
CA VAL A 318 7.23 6.04 15.36
C VAL A 318 8.20 6.69 16.35
N TYR A 319 7.67 7.44 17.32
CA TYR A 319 8.45 8.00 18.42
C TYR A 319 9.14 6.88 19.22
N GLY A 320 10.43 7.08 19.50
CA GLY A 320 11.15 6.33 20.52
C GLY A 320 10.59 6.57 21.91
N GLN A 321 10.64 5.54 22.74
CA GLN A 321 9.95 5.49 24.03
C GLN A 321 10.83 5.90 25.22
N GLY A 322 11.82 6.77 25.02
CA GLY A 322 12.75 7.11 26.10
C GLY A 322 13.50 8.43 25.96
N ASP A 323 13.90 8.93 27.13
CA ASP A 323 14.71 10.14 27.35
C ASP A 323 16.20 9.76 27.48
N TYR A 324 16.83 9.44 26.34
CA TYR A 324 18.09 8.70 26.31
C TYR A 324 19.33 9.58 26.48
N LYS A 325 20.38 9.03 27.09
CA LYS A 325 21.76 9.48 26.82
C LYS A 325 22.20 8.94 25.45
N VAL A 326 23.21 9.57 24.84
CA VAL A 326 23.70 9.18 23.49
C VAL A 326 23.94 7.67 23.34
N ASN A 327 24.65 7.05 24.29
CA ASN A 327 24.94 5.62 24.23
C ASN A 327 23.69 4.73 24.41
N GLN A 328 22.66 5.23 25.11
CA GLN A 328 21.40 4.51 25.25
C GLN A 328 20.53 4.66 24.00
N ALA A 329 20.64 5.78 23.29
CA ALA A 329 19.95 6.00 22.03
C ALA A 329 20.53 5.09 20.93
N GLU A 330 21.86 4.92 20.88
CA GLU A 330 22.54 4.00 19.95
C GLU A 330 22.18 2.52 20.19
N GLU A 331 21.82 2.15 21.42
CA GLU A 331 21.43 0.79 21.81
C GLU A 331 19.90 0.60 21.83
N ALA A 332 19.12 1.64 21.54
CA ALA A 332 17.66 1.55 21.56
C ALA A 332 17.20 0.61 20.45
N GLY A 333 16.30 -0.32 20.80
CA GLY A 333 15.62 -1.17 19.84
C GLY A 333 14.27 -0.59 19.43
N VAL A 334 13.73 -1.10 18.33
CA VAL A 334 12.36 -0.81 17.89
C VAL A 334 11.39 -1.12 19.04
N PRO A 335 10.38 -0.27 19.32
CA PRO A 335 9.37 -0.52 20.32
C PRO A 335 8.74 -1.91 20.18
N SER A 336 8.46 -2.57 21.31
CA SER A 336 7.91 -3.93 21.32
C SER A 336 6.45 -4.01 20.87
N SER A 337 5.77 -2.87 20.82
CA SER A 337 4.44 -2.69 20.24
C SER A 337 4.54 -1.52 19.27
N LEU A 338 3.83 -1.63 18.15
CA LEU A 338 3.81 -0.65 17.07
C LEU A 338 2.35 -0.42 16.63
N PRO A 339 2.06 0.69 15.93
CA PRO A 339 0.76 0.92 15.29
C PRO A 339 0.43 -0.21 14.30
N ASN A 340 -0.86 -0.51 14.14
CA ASN A 340 -1.30 -1.61 13.29
C ASN A 340 -0.92 -1.40 11.81
N ILE A 341 -0.96 -0.17 11.31
CA ILE A 341 -0.53 0.11 9.92
C ILE A 341 0.95 -0.23 9.71
N VAL A 342 1.78 0.11 10.69
CA VAL A 342 3.23 -0.15 10.67
C VAL A 342 3.53 -1.65 10.73
N THR A 343 2.79 -2.42 11.54
CA THR A 343 3.04 -3.86 11.67
C THR A 343 2.52 -4.68 10.50
N ASN A 344 1.45 -4.22 9.84
CA ASN A 344 0.72 -5.04 8.87
C ASN A 344 0.92 -4.59 7.41
N TYR A 345 1.46 -3.39 7.18
CA TYR A 345 1.51 -2.79 5.84
C TYR A 345 2.80 -2.01 5.54
N CYS A 346 3.82 -2.10 6.39
CA CYS A 346 5.06 -1.33 6.23
C CYS A 346 6.32 -2.18 6.43
N ALA A 347 7.46 -1.65 5.95
CA ALA A 347 8.80 -2.16 6.23
C ALA A 347 9.65 -1.11 6.97
N LEU A 348 10.45 -1.54 7.94
CA LEU A 348 11.41 -0.66 8.64
C LEU A 348 12.55 -0.24 7.69
N ILE A 349 12.85 1.06 7.62
CA ILE A 349 13.89 1.61 6.74
C ILE A 349 14.99 2.40 7.44
N ALA A 350 14.74 2.96 8.64
CA ALA A 350 15.71 3.69 9.44
C ALA A 350 15.40 3.68 10.95
#